data_AF-A0A831YW15-F1
#
_entry.id   AF-A0A831YW15-F1
#
_cell.length_a   1.000
_cell.length_b   1.000
_cell.length_c   1.000
_cell.angle_alpha   90.00
_cell.angle_beta   90.00
_cell.angle_gamma   90.00
#
_symmetry.space_group_name_H-M   'P 1'
#
loop_
_entity.id
_entity.type
_entity.pdbx_description
1 polymer ?
#
loop_
_entity_poly.entity_id
_entity_poly.type
_entity_poly.pdbx_seq_one_letter_code
_entity_poly.pdbx_strand_id
1 'polypeptide(L)' 'GPHPIVPLLVRDTQKTHQMVNRLFEKGVLVVGLTYPVVPRGDETIRFQINAAHTAADVDYVLSVLKEFA' A
#
# COMPACT_ATOMS: atom_id res chain seq x y z
N GLY A 1 -12.21 10.22 -13.25
CA GLY A 1 -12.08 9.08 -14.17
C GLY A 1 -11.36 7.94 -13.47
N PRO A 2 -11.29 6.73 -14.05
CA PRO A 2 -10.48 5.65 -13.48
C PRO A 2 -9.02 6.13 -13.36
N HIS A 3 -8.47 6.03 -12.15
CA HIS A 3 -7.10 6.43 -11.86
C HIS A 3 -6.30 5.17 -11.51
N PRO A 4 -5.10 4.94 -12.07
CA PRO A 4 -4.27 3.77 -11.76
C PRO A 4 -3.73 3.74 -10.33
N ILE A 5 -4.06 4.75 -9.51
CA ILE A 5 -3.62 4.83 -8.12
C ILE A 5 -4.78 4.37 -7.26
N VAL A 6 -4.54 3.32 -6.48
CA VAL A 6 -5.49 2.78 -5.51
C VAL A 6 -4.98 3.12 -4.11
N PRO A 7 -5.61 4.07 -3.39
CA PRO A 7 -5.19 4.41 -2.04
C PRO A 7 -5.71 3.42 -1.02
N LEU A 8 -4.85 3.02 -0.08
CA LEU A 8 -5.21 2.32 1.15
C LEU A 8 -5.01 3.29 2.32
N LEU A 9 -6.10 3.71 2.96
CA LEU A 9 -6.03 4.58 4.14
C LEU A 9 -5.67 3.73 5.37
N VAL A 10 -4.57 4.07 6.04
CA VAL A 10 -4.10 3.38 7.23
C VAL A 10 -4.33 4.24 8.48
N ARG A 11 -4.20 5.57 8.35
CA ARG A 11 -4.44 6.57 9.42
C ARG A 11 -3.62 6.38 10.69
N ASP A 12 -2.50 5.68 10.55
CA ASP A 12 -1.55 5.47 11.62
C ASP A 12 -0.14 5.42 11.01
N THR A 13 0.74 6.30 11.47
CA THR A 13 2.10 6.43 10.96
C THR A 13 2.91 5.14 11.18
N GLN A 14 2.88 4.56 12.39
CA GLN A 14 3.72 3.40 12.70
C GLN A 14 3.25 2.16 11.94
N LYS A 15 1.94 1.92 11.90
CA LYS A 15 1.33 0.84 11.13
C LYS A 15 1.63 0.99 9.64
N THR A 16 1.58 2.21 9.10
CA THR A 16 1.96 2.47 7.70
C THR A 16 3.39 2.04 7.41
N HIS A 17 4.36 2.42 8.25
CA HIS A 17 5.75 2.00 8.08
C HIS A 17 5.92 0.48 8.20
N GLN A 18 5.28 -0.16 9.17
CA GLN A 18 5.32 -1.61 9.35
C GLN A 18 4.77 -2.34 8.11
N MET A 19 3.62 -1.91 7.59
CA MET A 19 3.01 -2.49 6.40
C MET A 19 3.90 -2.34 5.18
N VAL A 20 4.48 -1.16 4.95
CA VAL A 20 5.40 -0.90 3.83
C VAL A 20 6.63 -1.81 3.90
N ASN A 21 7.27 -1.90 5.07
CA ASN A 21 8.45 -2.74 5.25
C ASN A 21 8.12 -4.22 5.01
N ARG A 22 7.01 -4.69 5.58
CA ARG A 22 6.57 -6.08 5.44
C ARG A 22 6.16 -6.44 4.02
N LEU A 23 5.50 -5.53 3.30
CA LEU A 23 5.22 -5.69 1.86
C LEU A 23 6.53 -5.78 1.06
N PHE A 24 7.50 -4.92 1.38
CA PHE A 24 8.81 -4.94 0.72
C PHE A 24 9.57 -6.26 0.95
N GLU A 25 9.59 -6.78 2.18
CA GLU A 25 10.14 -8.10 2.52
C GLU A 25 9.48 -9.25 1.74
N LYS A 26 8.22 -9.09 1.35
CA LYS A 26 7.44 -10.03 0.54
C LYS A 26 7.61 -9.82 -0.97
N GLY A 27 8.51 -8.94 -1.38
CA GLY A 27 8.78 -8.61 -2.78
C GLY A 27 7.78 -7.63 -3.40
N VAL A 28 6.96 -6.95 -2.60
CA VAL A 28 5.98 -5.97 -3.06
C VAL A 28 6.45 -4.56 -2.73
N LEU A 29 6.90 -3.82 -3.76
CA LEU A 29 7.31 -2.43 -3.59
C LEU A 29 6.09 -1.50 -3.56
N VAL A 30 5.90 -0.78 -2.46
CA VAL A 30 4.83 0.21 -2.28
C VAL A 30 5.36 1.50 -1.68
N VAL A 31 4.61 2.60 -1.83
CA VAL A 31 4.92 3.89 -1.22
C VAL A 31 3.87 4.23 -0.17
N GLY A 32 4.31 4.28 1.09
CA GLY A 32 3.54 4.85 2.20
C GLY A 32 3.76 6.36 2.27
N LEU A 33 2.68 7.10 2.45
CA LEU A 33 2.68 8.54 2.67
C LEU A 33 2.30 8.82 4.10
N THR A 34 3.17 9.55 4.77
CA THR A 34 3.01 10.03 6.14
C THR A 34 3.30 11.53 6.19
N TYR A 35 3.12 12.15 7.35
CA TYR A 35 3.54 13.54 7.56
C TYR A 35 5.02 13.75 7.19
N PRO A 36 5.39 14.86 6.51
CA PRO A 36 4.59 16.03 6.14
C PRO A 36 3.86 15.94 4.80
N VAL A 37 3.95 14.82 4.08
CA VAL A 37 3.35 14.66 2.74
C VAL A 37 1.83 14.60 2.80
N VAL A 38 1.29 14.00 3.86
CA VAL A 38 -0.13 14.01 4.20
C VAL A 38 -0.32 14.52 5.63
N PRO A 39 -1.49 15.10 5.98
CA PRO A 39 -1.80 15.43 7.37
C PRO A 39 -1.67 14.21 8.29
N ARG A 40 -1.39 14.45 9.58
CA ARG A 40 -1.38 13.39 10.58
C ARG A 40 -2.78 12.79 10.71
N GLY A 41 -2.88 11.46 10.74
CA GLY A 41 -4.17 10.75 10.72
C GLY A 41 -4.73 10.49 9.32
N ASP A 42 -4.07 10.97 8.26
CA ASP A 42 -4.40 10.68 6.86
C ASP A 42 -3.33 9.83 6.17
N GLU A 43 -2.57 9.06 6.94
CA GLU A 43 -1.52 8.18 6.40
C GLU A 43 -2.12 7.15 5.44
N THR A 44 -1.47 7.00 4.28
CA THR A 44 -1.99 6.19 3.18
C THR A 44 -0.89 5.49 2.42
N ILE A 45 -1.13 4.25 2.02
CA ILE A 45 -0.29 3.53 1.06
C ILE A 45 -0.91 3.71 -0.33
N ARG A 46 -0.12 4.15 -1.31
CA ARG A 46 -0.57 4.28 -2.70
C ARG A 46 -0.07 3.11 -3.52
N PHE A 47 -1.00 2.27 -3.98
CA PHE A 47 -0.71 1.24 -4.97
C PHE A 47 -0.82 1.86 -6.36
N GLN A 48 0.20 1.63 -7.19
CA GLN A 48 0.26 2.16 -8.56
C GLN A 48 0.18 0.99 -9.54
N ILE A 49 -1.01 0.76 -10.08
CA ILE A 49 -1.29 -0.36 -10.97
C ILE A 49 -0.98 0.04 -12.40
N ASN A 50 -0.35 -0.85 -13.16
CA ASN A 50 -0.07 -0.66 -14.58
C ASN A 50 -0.45 -1.93 -15.37
N ALA A 51 -0.40 -1.84 -16.70
CA ALA A 51 -0.82 -2.93 -17.59
C ALA A 51 0.06 -4.19 -17.52
N ALA A 52 1.25 -4.13 -16.90
CA ALA A 52 2.12 -5.29 -16.73
C ALA A 52 1.71 -6.18 -15.55
N HIS A 53 0.87 -5.69 -14.62
CA HIS A 53 0.39 -6.49 -13.51
C HIS A 53 -0.69 -7.47 -13.98
N THR A 54 -0.56 -8.71 -13.53
CA THR A 54 -1.53 -9.78 -13.73
C THR A 54 -2.52 -9.85 -12.56
N ALA A 55 -3.63 -10.58 -12.75
CA ALA A 55 -4.56 -10.87 -11.66
C ALA A 55 -3.87 -11.60 -10.49
N ALA A 56 -2.92 -12.49 -10.80
CA ALA A 56 -2.16 -13.22 -9.80
C ALA A 56 -1.25 -12.30 -8.94
N ASP A 57 -0.68 -11.25 -9.53
CA ASP A 57 0.09 -10.25 -8.77
C ASP A 57 -0.81 -9.52 -7.76
N VAL A 58 -2.02 -9.15 -8.19
CA VAL A 58 -3.02 -8.52 -7.32
C VAL A 58 -3.45 -9.47 -6.20
N ASP A 59 -3.76 -10.73 -6.53
CA ASP A 59 -4.16 -11.73 -5.56
C ASP A 59 -3.06 -12.02 -4.53
N TYR A 60 -1.80 -12.04 -4.96
CA TYR A 60 -0.66 -12.17 -4.06
C TYR A 60 -0.59 -11.00 -3.08
N VAL A 61 -0.67 -9.75 -3.56
CA VAL A 61 -0.67 -8.56 -2.70
C VAL A 61 -1.84 -8.59 -1.71
N LEU A 62 -3.03 -8.96 -2.17
CA LEU A 62 -4.21 -9.11 -1.30
C LEU A 62 -3.99 -10.20 -0.24
N SER A 63 -3.30 -11.29 -0.56
CA SER A 63 -2.96 -12.35 0.41
C SER A 63 -2.01 -11.84 1.50
N VAL A 64 -1.01 -11.03 1.14
CA VAL A 64 -0.08 -10.42 2.10
C VAL A 64 -0.81 -9.39 2.98
N LEU A 65 -1.71 -8.59 2.40
CA LEU A 65 -2.50 -7.60 3.15
C LEU A 65 -3.41 -8.24 4.22
N LYS A 66 -3.88 -9.47 4.01
CA LYS A 66 -4.66 -10.21 5.00
C LYS A 66 -3.86 -10.56 6.27
N GLU A 67 -2.53 -10.52 6.23
CA GLU A 67 -1.70 -10.72 7.43
C GLU A 67 -1.85 -9.59 8.47
N PHE A 68 -2.46 -8.44 8.11
CA PHE A 68 -2.63 -7.27 8.98
C PHE A 68 -4.07 -7.02 9.43
N ALA A 69 -4.99 -7.94 9.09
CA ALA A 69 -6.41 -7.87 9.44
C ALA A 69 -6.68 -8.39 10.85
#